data_AF-A0A3B8Z0Z1-F1
#
_entry.id   AF-A0A3B8Z0Z1-F1
#
_cell.length_a   1.000
_cell.length_b   1.000
_cell.length_c   1.000
_cell.angle_alpha   90.00
_cell.angle_beta   90.00
_cell.angle_gamma   90.00
#
_symmetry.space_group_name_H-M   'P 1'
#
loop_
_entity.id
_entity.type
_entity.pdbx_description
1 polymer ?
#
loop_
_entity_poly.entity_id
_entity_poly.type
_entity_poly.pdbx_seq_one_letter_code
_entity_poly.pdbx_strand_id
1 'polypeptide(L)'
;MRNSRLSIPIVLFSLVLTAAGAAALEPAARCQVDRHKALGWAAKCEAAVVFRAMRRFLPPDADRLQRCEDRFVTKFANIENRANGACRPALGDATAVLDAWRACVQPVASSLGGPMGVGNDTDRCQSTKIKEAGRYADCRFTAQSKAHRKGVTPDFSRCDDKLEAEFAKLELRGPCATMGDAATVRDDLTECVQAASGEVADLTVARTTDQITLVESRTLNRDGHSFELNFYRNEAYTCGLSGNYTFMVVEPANNPGAERPLWAYLHGGGYGWFDEDQIYQTVKTQTMNTWNHEETFDDFIDKHLLSNTVRPDGEVMSSTLTRRIQEGYRVLFPALCDHDNYSGRGAPYPNNPNPNGGVRQVNGLQATMAAVDYTVAQYPSTQVFAHGTSAGSLGVWAMSQAYIEEGVYLTAVVADSWTFVPPRVFDMFDIFVGQEGYVFNGGDLRTDGMDKIGFPYEELGIHSIAKINGGFTAVPHMFIIGEKDPGCAGYRGGILPTIPEAEAAGLSNCGWMYDELVQAIDNQPNSPHIFDLSPTGDHV
;
A
#
# COMPACT_ATOMS: atom_id res chain seq x y z
N MET A 1 -49.16 5.70 -62.46
CA MET A 1 -49.72 5.60 -61.10
C MET A 1 -49.10 4.40 -60.40
N ARG A 2 -48.71 4.60 -59.13
CA ARG A 2 -48.33 3.64 -58.07
C ARG A 2 -46.92 3.04 -58.05
N ASN A 3 -46.11 3.72 -57.22
CA ASN A 3 -45.37 3.22 -56.05
C ASN A 3 -44.11 2.37 -56.23
N SER A 4 -43.00 3.11 -56.20
CA SER A 4 -41.74 2.88 -55.48
C SER A 4 -41.77 1.80 -54.39
N ARG A 5 -40.87 0.82 -54.52
CA ARG A 5 -40.40 -0.05 -53.42
C ARG A 5 -38.96 0.33 -53.07
N LEU A 6 -38.78 0.79 -51.83
CA LEU A 6 -37.51 0.97 -51.14
C LEU A 6 -36.73 -0.36 -51.14
N SER A 7 -35.46 -0.33 -51.54
CA SER A 7 -34.51 -1.42 -51.35
C SER A 7 -33.66 -1.10 -50.11
N ILE A 8 -33.77 -1.93 -49.08
CA ILE A 8 -32.96 -1.86 -47.85
C ILE A 8 -31.70 -2.71 -48.08
N PRO A 9 -30.47 -2.19 -47.86
CA PRO A 9 -29.27 -3.00 -47.92
C PRO A 9 -29.18 -3.89 -46.67
N ILE A 10 -29.07 -5.20 -46.89
CA ILE A 10 -28.77 -6.19 -45.86
C ILE A 10 -27.30 -6.03 -45.49
N VAL A 11 -27.03 -5.42 -44.34
CA VAL A 11 -25.71 -5.43 -43.70
C VAL A 11 -25.52 -6.81 -43.08
N LEU A 12 -24.66 -7.63 -43.69
CA LEU A 12 -24.14 -8.85 -43.07
C LEU A 12 -23.32 -8.45 -41.83
N PHE A 13 -23.91 -8.62 -40.64
CA PHE A 13 -23.16 -8.66 -39.40
C PHE A 13 -22.37 -9.97 -39.37
N SER A 14 -21.08 -9.91 -39.67
CA SER A 14 -20.13 -10.97 -39.34
C SER A 14 -20.05 -11.07 -37.82
N LEU A 15 -20.82 -12.00 -37.26
CA LEU A 15 -20.72 -12.41 -35.87
C LEU A 15 -19.37 -13.13 -35.70
N VAL A 16 -18.34 -12.39 -35.31
CA VAL A 16 -17.11 -12.97 -34.80
C VAL A 16 -17.50 -13.62 -33.46
N LEU A 17 -17.71 -14.94 -33.45
CA LEU A 17 -17.64 -15.72 -32.22
C LEU A 17 -16.20 -15.62 -31.72
N THR A 18 -15.94 -14.65 -30.84
CA THR A 18 -14.85 -14.77 -29.90
C THR A 18 -15.20 -15.95 -29.00
N ALA A 19 -14.59 -17.10 -29.28
CA ALA A 19 -14.47 -18.14 -28.28
C ALA A 19 -13.69 -17.51 -27.12
N ALA A 20 -14.39 -17.03 -26.11
CA ALA A 20 -13.83 -16.69 -24.82
C ALA A 20 -13.31 -18.00 -24.22
N GLY A 21 -12.10 -18.40 -24.63
CA GLY A 21 -11.30 -19.31 -23.85
C GLY A 21 -11.19 -18.67 -22.47
N ALA A 22 -11.66 -19.36 -21.44
CA ALA A 22 -11.55 -18.91 -20.07
C ALA A 22 -10.06 -18.62 -19.80
N ALA A 23 -9.70 -17.34 -19.83
CA ALA A 23 -8.37 -16.91 -19.42
C ALA A 23 -8.16 -17.45 -18.00
N ALA A 24 -7.02 -18.11 -17.78
CA ALA A 24 -6.67 -18.57 -16.45
C ALA A 24 -6.67 -17.34 -15.53
N LEU A 25 -7.32 -17.44 -14.36
CA LEU A 25 -7.28 -16.38 -13.37
C LEU A 25 -5.83 -16.04 -13.03
N GLU A 26 -5.55 -14.75 -12.99
CA GLU A 26 -4.31 -14.18 -12.49
C GLU A 26 -3.96 -14.79 -11.12
N PRO A 27 -2.68 -15.08 -10.82
CA PRO A 27 -2.28 -15.72 -9.57
C PRO A 27 -2.80 -15.03 -8.30
N ALA A 28 -2.86 -13.69 -8.29
CA ALA A 28 -3.40 -12.93 -7.17
C ALA A 28 -4.89 -13.19 -6.94
N ALA A 29 -5.69 -13.08 -8.00
CA ALA A 29 -7.12 -13.36 -7.95
C ALA A 29 -7.41 -14.82 -7.54
N ARG A 30 -6.59 -15.76 -8.01
CA ARG A 30 -6.68 -17.17 -7.61
C ARG A 30 -6.35 -17.38 -6.14
N CYS A 31 -5.37 -16.64 -5.61
CA CYS A 31 -5.07 -16.67 -4.18
C CYS A 31 -6.27 -16.21 -3.34
N GLN A 32 -6.87 -15.06 -3.67
CA GLN A 32 -8.03 -14.53 -2.93
C GLN A 32 -9.20 -15.50 -2.89
N VAL A 33 -9.50 -16.07 -4.05
CA VAL A 33 -10.54 -17.10 -4.21
C VAL A 33 -10.33 -18.25 -3.23
N ASP A 34 -9.09 -18.68 -3.00
CA ASP A 34 -8.78 -19.77 -2.10
C ASP A 34 -8.68 -19.33 -0.63
N ARG A 35 -8.24 -18.09 -0.33
CA ARG A 35 -8.27 -17.49 1.02
C ARG A 35 -9.69 -17.41 1.57
N HIS A 36 -10.65 -16.87 0.80
CA HIS A 36 -12.05 -16.83 1.22
C HIS A 36 -12.59 -18.22 1.58
N LYS A 37 -12.26 -19.25 0.78
CA LYS A 37 -12.69 -20.63 1.09
C LYS A 37 -12.06 -21.16 2.38
N ALA A 38 -10.82 -20.79 2.68
CA ALA A 38 -10.16 -21.18 3.91
C ALA A 38 -10.85 -20.55 5.12
N LEU A 39 -11.21 -19.27 5.04
CA LEU A 39 -11.95 -18.56 6.09
C LEU A 39 -13.34 -19.12 6.31
N GLY A 40 -14.11 -19.35 5.24
CA GLY A 40 -15.43 -19.98 5.34
C GLY A 40 -15.37 -21.37 5.99
N TRP A 41 -14.33 -22.14 5.68
CA TRP A 41 -14.09 -23.42 6.34
C TRP A 41 -13.78 -23.26 7.84
N ALA A 42 -12.95 -22.27 8.21
CA ALA A 42 -12.57 -22.02 9.61
C ALA A 42 -13.79 -21.59 10.45
N ALA A 43 -14.56 -20.62 9.97
CA ALA A 43 -15.81 -20.15 10.60
C ALA A 43 -16.77 -21.31 10.91
N LYS A 44 -16.97 -22.19 9.93
CA LYS A 44 -17.80 -23.40 10.09
C LYS A 44 -17.20 -24.43 11.04
N CYS A 45 -15.88 -24.57 11.07
CA CYS A 45 -15.18 -25.48 11.97
C CYS A 45 -15.40 -25.07 13.43
N GLU A 46 -15.12 -23.81 13.76
CA GLU A 46 -15.25 -23.25 15.11
C GLU A 46 -16.70 -23.29 15.60
N ALA A 47 -17.65 -22.83 14.78
CA ALA A 47 -19.08 -22.91 15.10
C ALA A 47 -19.55 -24.35 15.39
N ALA A 48 -19.01 -25.34 14.67
CA ALA A 48 -19.32 -26.74 14.93
C ALA A 48 -18.71 -27.27 16.23
N VAL A 49 -17.57 -26.75 16.68
CA VAL A 49 -16.97 -27.08 17.99
C VAL A 49 -17.84 -26.52 19.11
N VAL A 50 -18.18 -25.24 19.02
CA VAL A 50 -19.05 -24.53 19.98
C VAL A 50 -20.42 -25.23 20.08
N PHE A 51 -21.07 -25.50 18.95
CA PHE A 51 -22.33 -26.27 18.89
C PHE A 51 -22.26 -27.60 19.65
N ARG A 52 -21.20 -28.40 19.42
CA ARG A 52 -21.06 -29.72 20.06
C ARG A 52 -20.85 -29.61 21.56
N ALA A 53 -20.12 -28.60 22.02
CA ALA A 53 -19.87 -28.34 23.42
C ALA A 53 -21.16 -27.93 24.14
N MET A 54 -21.91 -26.99 23.57
CA MET A 54 -23.18 -26.51 24.11
C MET A 54 -24.25 -27.59 24.16
N ARG A 55 -24.33 -28.45 23.13
CA ARG A 55 -25.25 -29.60 23.13
C ARG A 55 -24.96 -30.60 24.27
N ARG A 56 -23.74 -30.57 24.81
CA ARG A 56 -23.29 -31.41 25.93
C ARG A 56 -23.18 -30.64 27.24
N PHE A 57 -23.51 -29.35 27.25
CA PHE A 57 -23.38 -28.47 28.41
C PHE A 57 -21.94 -28.42 28.94
N LEU A 58 -20.99 -28.36 28.02
CA LEU A 58 -19.56 -28.27 28.31
C LEU A 58 -18.99 -26.98 27.69
N PRO A 59 -17.88 -26.45 28.24
CA PRO A 59 -17.12 -25.42 27.55
C PRO A 59 -16.60 -25.96 26.20
N PRO A 60 -16.39 -25.10 25.19
CA PRO A 60 -15.71 -25.47 23.96
C PRO A 60 -14.38 -26.17 24.25
N ASP A 61 -14.17 -27.29 23.57
CA ASP A 61 -12.94 -28.08 23.66
C ASP A 61 -11.79 -27.27 23.03
N ALA A 62 -10.90 -26.75 23.88
CA ALA A 62 -9.79 -25.88 23.48
C ALA A 62 -8.90 -26.57 22.44
N ASP A 63 -8.62 -27.87 22.59
CA ASP A 63 -7.81 -28.62 21.63
C ASP A 63 -8.51 -28.74 20.27
N ARG A 64 -9.85 -28.80 20.24
CA ARG A 64 -10.61 -28.78 18.96
C ARG A 64 -10.59 -27.43 18.29
N LEU A 65 -10.67 -26.34 19.07
CA LEU A 65 -10.56 -24.98 18.53
C LEU A 65 -9.15 -24.77 17.95
N GLN A 66 -8.11 -25.15 18.70
CA GLN A 66 -6.72 -25.10 18.23
C GLN A 66 -6.55 -25.92 16.94
N ARG A 67 -7.14 -27.11 16.85
CA ARG A 67 -7.10 -27.90 15.60
C ARG A 67 -7.81 -27.25 14.41
N CYS A 68 -8.83 -26.41 14.64
CA CYS A 68 -9.44 -25.63 13.56
C CYS A 68 -8.45 -24.55 13.08
N GLU A 69 -7.82 -23.86 14.02
CA GLU A 69 -6.81 -22.83 13.76
C GLU A 69 -5.57 -23.38 13.05
N ASP A 70 -4.93 -24.43 13.58
CA ASP A 70 -3.72 -25.02 12.99
C ASP A 70 -3.96 -25.43 11.53
N ARG A 71 -5.14 -25.99 11.25
CA ARG A 71 -5.55 -26.39 9.89
C ARG A 71 -5.84 -25.20 9.00
N PHE A 72 -6.42 -24.12 9.55
CA PHE A 72 -6.62 -22.90 8.82
C PHE A 72 -5.28 -22.27 8.45
N VAL A 73 -4.39 -22.04 9.42
CA VAL A 73 -3.03 -21.50 9.22
C VAL A 73 -2.26 -22.33 8.19
N THR A 74 -2.27 -23.67 8.34
CA THR A 74 -1.62 -24.57 7.38
C THR A 74 -2.23 -24.43 5.97
N LYS A 75 -3.55 -24.36 5.84
CA LYS A 75 -4.20 -24.19 4.53
C LYS A 75 -3.88 -22.84 3.92
N PHE A 76 -3.88 -21.79 4.74
CA PHE A 76 -3.62 -20.42 4.34
C PHE A 76 -2.18 -20.26 3.83
N ALA A 77 -1.19 -20.74 4.59
CA ALA A 77 0.21 -20.79 4.16
C ALA A 77 0.38 -21.57 2.85
N ASN A 78 -0.32 -22.70 2.68
CA ASN A 78 -0.29 -23.45 1.42
C ASN A 78 -0.95 -22.71 0.24
N ILE A 79 -1.90 -21.81 0.49
CA ILE A 79 -2.49 -20.94 -0.54
C ILE A 79 -1.46 -19.88 -0.94
N GLU A 80 -0.82 -19.24 0.02
CA GLU A 80 0.22 -18.22 -0.18
C GLU A 80 1.44 -18.76 -0.91
N ASN A 81 1.98 -19.89 -0.46
CA ASN A 81 3.12 -20.55 -1.08
C ASN A 81 2.83 -20.90 -2.55
N ARG A 82 1.60 -21.32 -2.87
CA ARG A 82 1.20 -21.62 -4.27
C ARG A 82 1.03 -20.37 -5.13
N ALA A 83 0.80 -19.22 -4.51
CA ALA A 83 0.68 -17.94 -5.21
C ALA A 83 2.02 -17.26 -5.45
N ASN A 84 3.13 -17.77 -4.90
CA ASN A 84 4.48 -17.22 -5.06
C ASN A 84 4.53 -15.70 -4.78
N GLY A 85 3.90 -15.28 -3.69
CA GLY A 85 3.83 -13.89 -3.28
C GLY A 85 2.77 -13.02 -3.95
N ALA A 86 1.94 -13.58 -4.83
CA ALA A 86 0.87 -12.85 -5.52
C ALA A 86 -0.38 -12.59 -4.64
N CYS A 87 -0.46 -13.13 -3.42
CA CYS A 87 -1.61 -12.90 -2.55
C CYS A 87 -1.67 -11.45 -2.04
N ARG A 88 -2.89 -10.93 -1.87
CA ARG A 88 -3.20 -9.57 -1.39
C ARG A 88 -4.24 -9.62 -0.24
N PRO A 89 -4.26 -8.68 0.72
CA PRO A 89 -3.10 -7.98 1.26
C PRO A 89 -2.19 -8.96 2.05
N ALA A 90 -0.92 -8.58 2.22
CA ALA A 90 0.13 -9.28 3.00
C ALA A 90 0.34 -10.79 2.77
N LEU A 91 1.49 -11.32 3.19
CA LEU A 91 1.79 -12.75 3.23
C LEU A 91 2.08 -13.12 4.68
N GLY A 92 1.60 -14.28 5.15
CA GLY A 92 1.74 -14.69 6.55
C GLY A 92 0.74 -14.05 7.51
N ASP A 93 -0.35 -13.45 6.99
CA ASP A 93 -1.39 -12.76 7.77
C ASP A 93 -2.45 -13.71 8.34
N ALA A 94 -2.32 -15.03 8.16
CA ALA A 94 -3.33 -16.01 8.54
C ALA A 94 -3.86 -15.80 9.98
N THR A 95 -2.99 -15.70 10.98
CA THR A 95 -3.41 -15.52 12.38
C THR A 95 -4.17 -14.20 12.57
N ALA A 96 -3.67 -13.10 11.99
CA ALA A 96 -4.32 -11.79 12.08
C ALA A 96 -5.71 -11.80 11.42
N VAL A 97 -5.86 -12.43 10.26
CA VAL A 97 -7.14 -12.58 9.57
C VAL A 97 -8.12 -13.42 10.40
N LEU A 98 -7.65 -14.50 11.02
CA LEU A 98 -8.49 -15.33 11.88
C LEU A 98 -8.91 -14.61 13.18
N ASP A 99 -8.00 -13.85 13.78
CA ASP A 99 -8.28 -13.08 14.99
C ASP A 99 -9.24 -11.92 14.71
N ALA A 100 -9.08 -11.23 13.57
CA ALA A 100 -10.03 -10.22 13.10
C ALA A 100 -11.44 -10.82 12.91
N TRP A 101 -11.53 -12.00 12.28
CA TRP A 101 -12.79 -12.74 12.18
C TRP A 101 -13.38 -13.07 13.56
N ARG A 102 -12.58 -13.60 14.48
CA ARG A 102 -13.01 -13.97 15.84
C ARG A 102 -13.48 -12.77 16.66
N ALA A 103 -12.77 -11.65 16.57
CA ALA A 103 -13.15 -10.39 17.20
C ALA A 103 -14.49 -9.90 16.65
N CYS A 104 -14.64 -9.94 15.32
CA CYS A 104 -15.87 -9.48 14.68
C CYS A 104 -17.09 -10.33 15.06
N VAL A 105 -16.97 -11.65 15.22
CA VAL A 105 -18.13 -12.50 15.54
C VAL A 105 -18.54 -12.53 17.02
N GLN A 106 -17.83 -11.82 17.90
CA GLN A 106 -18.21 -11.73 19.33
C GLN A 106 -19.62 -11.17 19.57
N PRO A 107 -20.09 -10.11 18.88
CA PRO A 107 -21.44 -9.59 19.02
C PRO A 107 -22.51 -10.61 18.63
N VAL A 108 -22.26 -11.47 17.63
CA VAL A 108 -23.19 -12.53 17.20
C VAL A 108 -23.49 -13.52 18.34
N ALA A 109 -22.48 -13.87 19.14
CA ALA A 109 -22.66 -14.72 20.32
C ALA A 109 -23.55 -14.04 21.39
N SER A 110 -23.48 -12.71 21.47
CA SER A 110 -24.33 -11.90 22.37
C SER A 110 -25.78 -11.84 21.85
N SER A 111 -25.97 -11.65 20.55
CA SER A 111 -27.28 -11.68 19.86
C SER A 111 -28.02 -13.00 20.02
N LEU A 112 -27.31 -14.10 20.27
CA LEU A 112 -27.86 -15.44 20.51
C LEU A 112 -28.05 -15.79 22.01
N GLY A 113 -27.91 -14.81 22.92
CA GLY A 113 -28.27 -14.95 24.33
C GLY A 113 -27.13 -15.23 25.32
N GLY A 114 -25.86 -15.02 24.93
CA GLY A 114 -24.71 -15.04 25.85
C GLY A 114 -24.33 -16.43 26.40
N PRO A 115 -23.41 -16.51 27.39
CA PRO A 115 -22.90 -17.79 27.91
C PRO A 115 -24.01 -18.55 28.67
N MET A 116 -24.57 -19.54 28.00
CA MET A 116 -25.63 -20.39 28.53
C MET A 116 -25.10 -21.49 29.44
N GLY A 117 -25.77 -21.71 30.57
CA GLY A 117 -25.33 -22.67 31.59
C GLY A 117 -26.45 -23.45 32.28
N VAL A 118 -27.65 -23.56 31.67
CA VAL A 118 -28.81 -24.12 32.40
C VAL A 118 -29.13 -25.58 32.05
N GLY A 119 -28.54 -26.14 30.99
CA GLY A 119 -28.70 -27.57 30.72
C GLY A 119 -30.03 -27.94 30.04
N ASN A 120 -30.70 -27.01 29.35
CA ASN A 120 -32.10 -27.16 28.95
C ASN A 120 -32.33 -27.16 27.41
N ASP A 121 -33.59 -27.27 26.98
CA ASP A 121 -33.96 -27.25 25.56
C ASP A 121 -33.66 -25.89 24.88
N THR A 122 -33.59 -24.81 25.65
CA THR A 122 -33.15 -23.48 25.21
C THR A 122 -31.72 -23.50 24.67
N ASP A 123 -30.81 -24.16 25.39
CA ASP A 123 -29.42 -24.31 24.97
C ASP A 123 -29.29 -25.14 23.69
N ARG A 124 -30.19 -26.11 23.48
CA ARG A 124 -30.22 -26.93 22.25
C ARG A 124 -30.64 -26.13 21.03
N CYS A 125 -31.67 -25.28 21.16
CA CYS A 125 -32.03 -24.37 20.08
C CYS A 125 -30.86 -23.44 19.73
N GLN A 126 -30.29 -22.76 20.73
CA GLN A 126 -29.24 -21.78 20.52
C GLN A 126 -27.94 -22.37 19.97
N SER A 127 -27.54 -23.55 20.45
CA SER A 127 -26.40 -24.26 19.86
C SER A 127 -26.60 -24.51 18.37
N THR A 128 -27.84 -24.82 17.95
CA THR A 128 -28.15 -25.05 16.53
C THR A 128 -28.16 -23.75 15.74
N LYS A 129 -28.63 -22.63 16.31
CA LYS A 129 -28.51 -21.30 15.71
C LYS A 129 -27.04 -20.92 15.45
N ILE A 130 -26.14 -21.15 16.41
CA ILE A 130 -24.68 -20.92 16.23
C ILE A 130 -24.12 -21.77 15.08
N LYS A 131 -24.54 -23.03 15.00
CA LYS A 131 -24.12 -23.91 13.91
C LYS A 131 -24.59 -23.40 12.54
N GLU A 132 -25.82 -22.90 12.44
CA GLU A 132 -26.33 -22.35 11.18
C GLU A 132 -25.70 -20.98 10.86
N ALA A 133 -25.38 -20.14 11.85
CA ALA A 133 -24.56 -18.94 11.69
C ALA A 133 -23.18 -19.26 11.06
N GLY A 134 -22.48 -20.28 11.56
CA GLY A 134 -21.21 -20.72 10.96
C GLY A 134 -21.36 -21.27 9.53
N ARG A 135 -22.51 -21.87 9.20
CA ARG A 135 -22.81 -22.32 7.83
C ARG A 135 -23.17 -21.16 6.90
N TYR A 136 -23.79 -20.12 7.43
CA TYR A 136 -24.08 -18.90 6.70
C TYR A 136 -22.79 -18.17 6.31
N ALA A 137 -21.84 -18.01 7.24
CA ALA A 137 -20.52 -17.47 6.95
C ALA A 137 -19.79 -18.28 5.84
N ASP A 138 -19.71 -19.61 5.96
CA ASP A 138 -19.16 -20.51 4.92
C ASP A 138 -19.83 -20.32 3.55
N CYS A 139 -21.16 -20.13 3.54
CA CYS A 139 -21.93 -19.86 2.32
C CYS A 139 -21.51 -18.54 1.66
N ARG A 140 -21.43 -17.44 2.43
CA ARG A 140 -21.08 -16.12 1.89
C ARG A 140 -19.65 -16.07 1.38
N PHE A 141 -18.67 -16.58 2.13
CA PHE A 141 -17.28 -16.68 1.67
C PHE A 141 -17.17 -17.52 0.38
N THR A 142 -17.95 -18.59 0.28
CA THR A 142 -18.03 -19.39 -0.95
C THR A 142 -18.66 -18.62 -2.11
N ALA A 143 -19.68 -17.80 -1.85
CA ALA A 143 -20.31 -16.94 -2.86
C ALA A 143 -19.33 -15.87 -3.37
N GLN A 144 -18.62 -15.16 -2.47
CA GLN A 144 -17.55 -14.21 -2.83
C GLN A 144 -16.46 -14.88 -3.66
N SER A 145 -15.96 -16.04 -3.22
CA SER A 145 -14.98 -16.83 -3.97
C SER A 145 -15.44 -17.16 -5.41
N LYS A 146 -16.72 -17.50 -5.60
CA LYS A 146 -17.28 -17.77 -6.94
C LYS A 146 -17.45 -16.50 -7.76
N ALA A 147 -17.79 -15.40 -7.12
CA ALA A 147 -18.02 -14.11 -7.74
C ALA A 147 -16.70 -13.50 -8.23
N HIS A 148 -15.69 -13.48 -7.36
CA HIS A 148 -14.31 -13.06 -7.67
C HIS A 148 -13.72 -13.89 -8.81
N ARG A 149 -13.90 -15.22 -8.78
CA ARG A 149 -13.51 -16.11 -9.89
C ARG A 149 -14.10 -15.71 -11.24
N LYS A 150 -15.30 -15.13 -11.24
CA LYS A 150 -16.06 -14.78 -12.45
C LYS A 150 -15.99 -13.30 -12.79
N GLY A 151 -15.38 -12.46 -11.95
CA GLY A 151 -15.40 -11.00 -12.09
C GLY A 151 -16.82 -10.42 -12.02
N VAL A 152 -17.70 -10.96 -11.17
CA VAL A 152 -19.08 -10.48 -11.00
C VAL A 152 -19.35 -10.15 -9.54
N THR A 153 -20.42 -9.39 -9.28
CA THR A 153 -20.94 -9.16 -7.92
C THR A 153 -21.41 -10.48 -7.29
N PRO A 154 -21.07 -10.76 -6.02
CA PRO A 154 -21.58 -11.94 -5.34
C PRO A 154 -23.10 -11.91 -5.14
N ASP A 155 -23.74 -13.05 -5.37
CA ASP A 155 -25.16 -13.26 -5.04
C ASP A 155 -25.27 -14.03 -3.72
N PHE A 156 -25.81 -13.35 -2.70
CA PHE A 156 -25.96 -13.89 -1.35
C PHE A 156 -27.39 -14.37 -1.04
N SER A 157 -28.36 -14.19 -1.94
CA SER A 157 -29.78 -14.49 -1.70
C SER A 157 -30.00 -15.90 -1.13
N ARG A 158 -29.32 -16.90 -1.69
CA ARG A 158 -29.40 -18.30 -1.22
C ARG A 158 -28.84 -18.52 0.17
N CYS A 159 -27.85 -17.73 0.59
CA CYS A 159 -27.31 -17.80 1.94
C CYS A 159 -28.30 -17.19 2.92
N ASP A 160 -28.86 -16.03 2.58
CA ASP A 160 -29.80 -15.26 3.39
C ASP A 160 -31.11 -16.04 3.60
N ASP A 161 -31.73 -16.50 2.51
CA ASP A 161 -32.98 -17.31 2.53
C ASP A 161 -32.83 -18.56 3.43
N LYS A 162 -31.65 -19.19 3.38
CA LYS A 162 -31.39 -20.42 4.11
C LYS A 162 -31.22 -20.18 5.61
N LEU A 163 -30.56 -19.08 5.99
CA LEU A 163 -30.40 -18.71 7.39
C LEU A 163 -31.78 -18.42 8.01
N GLU A 164 -32.58 -17.60 7.35
CA GLU A 164 -33.92 -17.23 7.80
C GLU A 164 -34.83 -18.47 7.95
N ALA A 165 -34.83 -19.36 6.94
CA ALA A 165 -35.64 -20.57 6.97
C ALA A 165 -35.26 -21.54 8.11
N GLU A 166 -33.96 -21.74 8.37
CA GLU A 166 -33.55 -22.64 9.46
C GLU A 166 -33.79 -22.01 10.84
N PHE A 167 -33.60 -20.69 11.00
CA PHE A 167 -33.92 -20.01 12.27
C PHE A 167 -35.41 -20.10 12.58
N ALA A 168 -36.29 -19.76 11.62
CA ALA A 168 -37.74 -19.88 11.80
C ALA A 168 -38.16 -21.31 12.19
N LYS A 169 -37.56 -22.32 11.56
CA LYS A 169 -37.82 -23.73 11.87
C LYS A 169 -37.31 -24.15 13.25
N LEU A 170 -36.22 -23.58 13.75
CA LEU A 170 -35.71 -23.84 15.10
C LEU A 170 -36.61 -23.22 16.16
N GLU A 171 -37.03 -21.98 15.93
CA GLU A 171 -37.92 -21.21 16.81
C GLU A 171 -39.32 -21.84 16.95
N LEU A 172 -39.81 -22.50 15.89
CA LEU A 172 -41.07 -23.27 15.95
C LEU A 172 -40.98 -24.55 16.79
N ARG A 173 -39.78 -25.08 17.06
CA ARG A 173 -39.60 -26.43 17.63
C ARG A 173 -39.48 -26.48 19.15
N GLY A 174 -39.14 -25.39 19.81
CA GLY A 174 -38.93 -25.40 21.26
C GLY A 174 -38.49 -24.06 21.78
N PRO A 175 -38.36 -23.91 23.11
CA PRO A 175 -37.95 -22.64 23.66
C PRO A 175 -36.55 -22.32 23.12
N CYS A 176 -36.39 -21.17 22.49
CA CYS A 176 -35.10 -20.57 22.17
C CYS A 176 -34.90 -19.39 23.11
N ALA A 177 -33.66 -19.07 23.48
CA ALA A 177 -33.40 -17.94 24.39
C ALA A 177 -33.82 -16.60 23.75
N THR A 178 -33.77 -16.55 22.42
CA THR A 178 -34.05 -15.41 21.56
C THR A 178 -34.94 -15.90 20.41
N MET A 179 -35.83 -15.03 19.95
CA MET A 179 -36.80 -15.28 18.89
C MET A 179 -36.77 -14.11 17.89
N GLY A 180 -36.89 -14.36 16.60
CA GLY A 180 -36.89 -13.33 15.57
C GLY A 180 -35.53 -12.64 15.36
N ASP A 181 -34.44 -13.28 15.78
CA ASP A 181 -33.06 -12.75 15.73
C ASP A 181 -32.32 -13.06 14.41
N ALA A 182 -32.98 -13.75 13.47
CA ALA A 182 -32.37 -14.14 12.20
C ALA A 182 -31.83 -12.94 11.40
N ALA A 183 -32.57 -11.84 11.35
CA ALA A 183 -32.16 -10.63 10.63
C ALA A 183 -30.93 -9.97 11.28
N THR A 184 -30.92 -9.83 12.62
CA THR A 184 -29.77 -9.27 13.34
C THR A 184 -28.52 -10.12 13.15
N VAL A 185 -28.63 -11.44 13.31
CA VAL A 185 -27.49 -12.35 13.10
C VAL A 185 -27.00 -12.32 11.65
N ARG A 186 -27.91 -12.21 10.68
CA ARG A 186 -27.57 -12.07 9.25
C ARG A 186 -26.77 -10.80 9.00
N ASP A 187 -27.21 -9.68 9.56
CA ASP A 187 -26.59 -8.37 9.34
C ASP A 187 -25.21 -8.30 10.01
N ASP A 188 -25.09 -8.73 11.28
CA ASP A 188 -23.81 -8.83 12.02
C ASP A 188 -22.79 -9.69 11.25
N LEU A 189 -23.21 -10.88 10.78
CA LEU A 189 -22.32 -11.78 10.03
C LEU A 189 -22.02 -11.26 8.62
N THR A 190 -22.86 -10.42 8.03
CA THR A 190 -22.60 -9.81 6.72
C THR A 190 -21.45 -8.83 6.82
N GLU A 191 -21.49 -7.96 7.83
CA GLU A 191 -20.41 -7.01 8.14
C GLU A 191 -19.11 -7.76 8.43
N CYS A 192 -19.17 -8.82 9.26
CA CYS A 192 -17.97 -9.62 9.55
C CYS A 192 -17.40 -10.35 8.36
N VAL A 193 -18.24 -10.90 7.49
CA VAL A 193 -17.76 -11.55 6.27
C VAL A 193 -17.14 -10.51 5.34
N GLN A 194 -17.68 -9.30 5.25
CA GLN A 194 -17.08 -8.22 4.45
C GLN A 194 -15.70 -7.82 4.99
N ALA A 195 -15.61 -7.56 6.30
CA ALA A 195 -14.36 -7.20 6.96
C ALA A 195 -13.28 -8.31 6.84
N ALA A 196 -13.63 -9.55 7.19
CA ALA A 196 -12.70 -10.68 7.16
C ALA A 196 -12.40 -11.18 5.74
N SER A 197 -13.28 -10.93 4.78
CA SER A 197 -12.95 -11.20 3.38
C SER A 197 -11.84 -10.29 2.89
N GLY A 198 -11.70 -9.09 3.47
CA GLY A 198 -10.98 -8.01 2.83
C GLY A 198 -11.48 -7.88 1.40
N GLU A 199 -12.63 -7.21 1.17
CA GLU A 199 -12.86 -6.65 -0.17
C GLU A 199 -11.51 -6.13 -0.63
N VAL A 200 -10.96 -6.77 -1.67
CA VAL A 200 -9.55 -6.58 -2.05
C VAL A 200 -9.43 -5.09 -2.20
N ALA A 201 -8.77 -4.44 -1.23
CA ALA A 201 -8.59 -3.01 -1.30
C ALA A 201 -8.01 -2.79 -2.69
N ASP A 202 -8.67 -1.99 -3.50
CA ASP A 202 -8.16 -1.73 -4.83
C ASP A 202 -6.84 -1.00 -4.61
N LEU A 203 -5.75 -1.76 -4.68
CA LEU A 203 -4.40 -1.26 -4.42
C LEU A 203 -3.84 -0.58 -5.66
N THR A 204 -4.58 -0.57 -6.78
CA THR A 204 -4.22 0.20 -7.97
C THR A 204 -4.33 1.70 -7.68
N VAL A 205 -3.52 2.48 -8.37
CA VAL A 205 -3.47 3.93 -8.15
C VAL A 205 -4.19 4.60 -9.30
N ALA A 206 -5.44 5.00 -9.07
CA ALA A 206 -6.25 5.72 -10.05
C ALA A 206 -5.53 7.03 -10.45
N ARG A 207 -5.09 7.13 -11.69
CA ARG A 207 -4.35 8.31 -12.19
C ARG A 207 -4.60 8.61 -13.66
N THR A 208 -4.24 9.82 -14.11
CA THR A 208 -4.41 10.27 -15.50
C THR A 208 -3.20 11.05 -16.01
N THR A 209 -2.91 10.87 -17.29
CA THR A 209 -1.92 11.62 -18.06
C THR A 209 -2.52 12.69 -18.96
N ASP A 210 -3.86 12.76 -19.05
CA ASP A 210 -4.57 13.56 -20.06
C ASP A 210 -4.45 15.08 -19.86
N GLN A 211 -4.13 15.50 -18.64
CA GLN A 211 -3.96 16.91 -18.26
C GLN A 211 -2.50 17.31 -18.09
N ILE A 212 -1.58 16.50 -18.63
CA ILE A 212 -0.16 16.83 -18.66
C ILE A 212 0.14 17.66 -19.91
N THR A 213 0.72 18.84 -19.70
CA THR A 213 1.08 19.76 -20.77
C THR A 213 2.55 20.17 -20.65
N LEU A 214 3.24 20.27 -21.79
CA LEU A 214 4.56 20.89 -21.85
C LEU A 214 4.40 22.39 -21.65
N VAL A 215 5.06 22.94 -20.63
CA VAL A 215 5.00 24.35 -20.27
C VAL A 215 6.17 25.11 -20.88
N GLU A 216 7.39 24.58 -20.78
CA GLU A 216 8.61 25.23 -21.24
C GLU A 216 9.69 24.20 -21.60
N SER A 217 10.55 24.54 -22.56
CA SER A 217 11.76 23.78 -22.89
C SER A 217 12.99 24.69 -22.81
N ARG A 218 14.11 24.17 -22.30
CA ARG A 218 15.39 24.88 -22.19
C ARG A 218 16.55 24.02 -22.65
N THR A 219 17.63 24.68 -23.03
CA THR A 219 18.91 24.03 -23.31
C THR A 219 19.92 24.41 -22.25
N LEU A 220 20.47 23.41 -21.57
CA LEU A 220 21.56 23.58 -20.61
C LEU A 220 22.87 23.12 -21.26
N ASN A 221 23.83 24.04 -21.38
CA ASN A 221 25.18 23.73 -21.87
C ASN A 221 26.16 23.61 -20.70
N ARG A 222 26.81 22.47 -20.54
CA ARG A 222 27.78 22.22 -19.47
C ARG A 222 28.82 21.19 -19.87
N ASP A 223 30.09 21.44 -19.54
CA ASP A 223 31.21 20.51 -19.75
C ASP A 223 31.33 19.98 -21.20
N GLY A 224 30.99 20.82 -22.18
CA GLY A 224 31.00 20.45 -23.61
C GLY A 224 29.79 19.63 -24.07
N HIS A 225 28.79 19.43 -23.20
CA HIS A 225 27.54 18.75 -23.47
C HIS A 225 26.36 19.74 -23.49
N SER A 226 25.39 19.47 -24.37
CA SER A 226 24.11 20.15 -24.43
C SER A 226 23.01 19.21 -24.00
N PHE A 227 22.17 19.64 -23.06
CA PHE A 227 21.03 18.89 -22.54
C PHE A 227 19.75 19.64 -22.88
N GLU A 228 18.77 18.94 -23.44
CA GLU A 228 17.42 19.46 -23.60
C GLU A 228 16.61 19.13 -22.34
N LEU A 229 16.02 20.15 -21.74
CA LEU A 229 15.22 20.07 -20.53
C LEU A 229 13.78 20.44 -20.90
N ASN A 230 12.83 19.59 -20.54
CA ASN A 230 11.41 19.78 -20.83
C ASN A 230 10.62 19.81 -19.52
N PHE A 231 9.91 20.91 -19.27
CA PHE A 231 9.16 21.15 -18.05
C PHE A 231 7.66 21.02 -18.31
N TYR A 232 7.00 20.21 -17.50
CA TYR A 232 5.61 19.84 -17.66
C TYR A 232 4.80 20.19 -16.41
N ARG A 233 3.52 20.45 -16.62
CA ARG A 233 2.51 20.61 -15.56
C ARG A 233 1.41 19.58 -15.74
N ASN A 234 0.96 18.98 -14.65
CA ASN A 234 -0.21 18.11 -14.58
C ASN A 234 -1.35 18.82 -13.84
N GLU A 235 -2.34 19.32 -14.57
CA GLU A 235 -3.46 20.07 -13.99
C GLU A 235 -4.47 19.17 -13.25
N ALA A 236 -4.36 17.84 -13.37
CA ALA A 236 -5.24 16.90 -12.67
C ALA A 236 -4.97 16.83 -11.16
N TYR A 237 -3.79 17.26 -10.70
CA TYR A 237 -3.38 17.18 -9.30
C TYR A 237 -2.90 18.54 -8.79
N THR A 238 -3.28 18.87 -7.56
CA THR A 238 -2.89 20.14 -6.93
C THR A 238 -1.90 19.94 -5.81
N CYS A 239 -0.95 20.85 -5.68
CA CYS A 239 -0.01 20.90 -4.57
C CYS A 239 -0.72 21.20 -3.23
N GLY A 240 -0.01 21.00 -2.12
CA GLY A 240 -0.56 21.06 -0.76
C GLY A 240 -1.21 22.40 -0.41
N LEU A 241 -0.65 23.52 -0.88
CA LEU A 241 -1.16 24.88 -0.64
C LEU A 241 -1.56 25.58 -1.93
N SER A 242 -0.72 25.58 -2.97
CA SER A 242 -1.05 26.25 -4.24
C SER A 242 -0.33 25.69 -5.47
N GLY A 243 -0.97 25.83 -6.63
CA GLY A 243 -0.44 25.37 -7.91
C GLY A 243 -0.70 23.89 -8.15
N ASN A 244 -0.06 23.36 -9.18
CA ASN A 244 -0.23 22.01 -9.69
C ASN A 244 1.06 21.21 -9.63
N TYR A 245 0.94 19.88 -9.68
CA TYR A 245 2.13 19.05 -9.80
C TYR A 245 2.83 19.32 -11.12
N THR A 246 4.15 19.38 -11.04
CA THR A 246 5.04 19.62 -12.17
C THR A 246 6.12 18.55 -12.19
N PHE A 247 6.77 18.41 -13.34
CA PHE A 247 7.95 17.56 -13.47
C PHE A 247 8.85 18.06 -14.59
N MET A 248 10.14 17.72 -14.51
CA MET A 248 11.13 18.01 -15.54
C MET A 248 11.71 16.73 -16.12
N VAL A 249 11.87 16.67 -17.44
CA VAL A 249 12.59 15.62 -18.15
C VAL A 249 13.90 16.20 -18.67
N VAL A 250 15.01 15.50 -18.42
CA VAL A 250 16.35 15.78 -18.96
C VAL A 250 16.65 14.73 -20.02
N GLU A 251 16.75 15.17 -21.27
CA GLU A 251 17.11 14.31 -22.39
C GLU A 251 18.61 13.95 -22.37
N PRO A 252 18.99 12.82 -22.97
CA PRO A 252 20.39 12.41 -23.09
C PRO A 252 21.27 13.48 -23.73
N ALA A 253 22.46 13.68 -23.15
CA ALA A 253 23.45 14.65 -23.62
C ALA A 253 23.69 14.55 -25.14
N ASN A 254 23.57 15.68 -25.84
CA ASN A 254 23.81 15.82 -27.28
C ASN A 254 22.96 14.87 -28.16
N ASN A 255 21.91 14.25 -27.63
CA ASN A 255 21.14 13.24 -28.34
C ASN A 255 19.67 13.17 -27.86
N PRO A 256 18.92 14.29 -27.93
CA PRO A 256 17.51 14.31 -27.57
C PRO A 256 16.68 13.39 -28.47
N GLY A 257 15.62 12.79 -27.92
CA GLY A 257 14.76 11.83 -28.61
C GLY A 257 15.34 10.42 -28.80
N ALA A 258 16.60 10.17 -28.41
CA ALA A 258 17.19 8.84 -28.51
C ALA A 258 16.52 7.84 -27.56
N GLU A 259 16.41 6.58 -27.99
CA GLU A 259 15.95 5.49 -27.11
C GLU A 259 17.01 5.22 -26.03
N ARG A 260 16.64 5.38 -24.76
CA ARG A 260 17.54 5.27 -23.60
C ARG A 260 16.80 4.76 -22.36
N PRO A 261 17.50 4.18 -21.38
CA PRO A 261 16.88 3.91 -20.07
C PRO A 261 16.38 5.20 -19.43
N LEU A 262 15.23 5.12 -18.74
CA LEU A 262 14.67 6.19 -17.92
C LEU A 262 15.11 6.01 -16.46
N TRP A 263 15.62 7.09 -15.88
CA TRP A 263 15.95 7.21 -14.47
C TRP A 263 14.98 8.21 -13.80
N ALA A 264 13.95 7.73 -13.13
CA ALA A 264 13.05 8.56 -12.35
C ALA A 264 13.70 8.89 -11.00
N TYR A 265 14.11 10.15 -10.82
CA TYR A 265 14.77 10.64 -9.62
C TYR A 265 13.79 11.45 -8.75
N LEU A 266 13.32 10.85 -7.66
CA LEU A 266 12.46 11.50 -6.66
C LEU A 266 13.35 12.18 -5.63
N HIS A 267 13.31 13.51 -5.58
CA HIS A 267 14.21 14.28 -4.74
C HIS A 267 13.80 14.22 -3.26
N GLY A 268 14.79 14.42 -2.40
CA GLY A 268 14.57 14.66 -0.99
C GLY A 268 13.91 16.00 -0.71
N GLY A 269 13.51 16.19 0.54
CA GLY A 269 12.75 17.37 0.91
C GLY A 269 12.14 17.30 2.28
N GLY A 270 12.20 16.15 2.96
CA GLY A 270 11.55 15.97 4.25
C GLY A 270 10.08 15.57 4.10
N TYR A 271 9.41 15.53 5.24
CA TYR A 271 8.00 15.20 5.34
C TYR A 271 7.29 16.25 6.17
N GLY A 272 6.04 16.58 5.85
CA GLY A 272 5.29 17.54 6.67
C GLY A 272 3.78 17.43 6.55
N TRP A 273 3.14 17.84 7.63
CA TRP A 273 1.70 17.73 7.83
C TRP A 273 1.20 18.85 8.75
N PHE A 274 -0.12 19.06 8.75
CA PHE A 274 -0.78 19.93 9.72
C PHE A 274 -1.36 19.05 10.83
N ASP A 275 -1.01 19.34 12.08
CA ASP A 275 -1.62 18.69 13.24
C ASP A 275 -3.04 19.22 13.50
N GLU A 276 -3.72 18.70 14.53
CA GLU A 276 -5.09 19.09 14.90
C GLU A 276 -5.26 20.58 15.22
N ASP A 277 -4.19 21.25 15.66
CA ASP A 277 -4.13 22.69 15.95
C ASP A 277 -3.76 23.53 14.72
N GLN A 278 -3.67 22.90 13.54
CA GLN A 278 -3.22 23.49 12.26
C GLN A 278 -1.79 24.03 12.31
N ILE A 279 -0.95 23.52 13.22
CA ILE A 279 0.47 23.81 13.23
C ILE A 279 1.15 22.88 12.23
N TYR A 280 1.99 23.47 11.38
CA TYR A 280 2.71 22.71 10.38
C TYR A 280 3.94 22.03 11.00
N GLN A 281 3.88 20.71 11.07
CA GLN A 281 4.96 19.85 11.56
C GLN A 281 5.83 19.43 10.37
N THR A 282 7.15 19.59 10.51
CA THR A 282 8.13 19.28 9.47
C THR A 282 9.55 19.26 10.06
N VAL A 283 10.54 19.00 9.21
CA VAL A 283 11.95 19.13 9.54
C VAL A 283 12.33 20.58 9.90
N LYS A 284 13.28 20.77 10.83
CA LYS A 284 13.49 22.06 11.52
C LYS A 284 13.84 23.26 10.63
N THR A 285 14.41 23.00 9.46
CA THR A 285 14.85 24.02 8.51
C THR A 285 13.77 24.44 7.53
N GLN A 286 12.56 23.92 7.68
CA GLN A 286 11.48 24.07 6.71
C GLN A 286 10.22 24.64 7.34
N THR A 287 9.32 25.08 6.47
CA THR A 287 8.03 25.67 6.85
C THR A 287 6.92 25.08 5.99
N MET A 288 5.67 25.46 6.25
CA MET A 288 4.56 25.09 5.37
C MET A 288 4.75 25.52 3.92
N ASN A 289 5.58 26.52 3.64
CA ASN A 289 5.85 26.97 2.26
C ASN A 289 7.00 26.19 1.61
N THR A 290 7.63 25.28 2.33
CA THR A 290 8.65 24.38 1.78
C THR A 290 7.94 23.15 1.23
N TRP A 291 8.03 22.94 -0.08
CA TRP A 291 7.45 21.80 -0.79
C TRP A 291 5.92 21.63 -0.66
N ASN A 292 5.15 22.72 -0.43
CA ASN A 292 3.68 22.70 -0.58
C ASN A 292 3.15 23.59 -1.71
N HIS A 293 4.05 24.20 -2.47
CA HIS A 293 3.71 25.00 -3.63
C HIS A 293 4.27 24.32 -4.87
N GLU A 294 3.63 24.55 -6.00
CA GLU A 294 4.13 24.14 -7.31
C GLU A 294 5.61 24.50 -7.48
N GLU A 295 6.41 23.48 -7.80
CA GLU A 295 7.82 23.62 -8.08
C GLU A 295 8.02 24.15 -9.50
N THR A 296 8.89 25.14 -9.63
CA THR A 296 9.17 25.81 -10.89
C THR A 296 10.25 25.10 -11.68
N PHE A 297 10.42 25.46 -12.96
CA PHE A 297 11.52 24.95 -13.78
C PHE A 297 12.89 25.31 -13.17
N ASP A 298 13.02 26.49 -12.57
CA ASP A 298 14.25 26.92 -11.90
C ASP A 298 14.51 26.06 -10.64
N ASP A 299 13.48 25.69 -9.88
CA ASP A 299 13.64 24.77 -8.75
C ASP A 299 14.22 23.43 -9.20
N PHE A 300 13.67 22.86 -10.28
CA PHE A 300 14.19 21.60 -10.84
C PHE A 300 15.63 21.71 -11.34
N ILE A 301 16.00 22.81 -12.00
CA ILE A 301 17.36 23.00 -12.51
C ILE A 301 18.32 23.24 -11.35
N ASP A 302 18.06 24.20 -10.50
CA ASP A 302 19.02 24.68 -9.52
C ASP A 302 19.09 23.77 -8.29
N LYS A 303 17.93 23.37 -7.73
CA LYS A 303 17.86 22.61 -6.48
C LYS A 303 17.98 21.11 -6.70
N HIS A 304 17.48 20.59 -7.82
CA HIS A 304 17.40 19.13 -8.03
C HIS A 304 18.46 18.61 -8.99
N LEU A 305 18.62 19.23 -10.16
CA LEU A 305 19.65 18.80 -11.11
C LEU A 305 21.03 19.27 -10.67
N LEU A 306 21.26 20.58 -10.55
CA LEU A 306 22.59 21.13 -10.30
C LEU A 306 23.07 20.84 -8.88
N SER A 307 22.26 21.07 -7.84
CA SER A 307 22.70 20.81 -6.45
C SER A 307 23.04 19.34 -6.15
N ASN A 308 22.54 18.39 -6.95
CA ASN A 308 22.84 16.95 -6.78
C ASN A 308 23.89 16.40 -7.75
N THR A 309 24.38 17.24 -8.68
CA THR A 309 25.39 16.85 -9.67
C THR A 309 26.63 17.73 -9.67
N VAL A 310 26.57 18.89 -9.02
CA VAL A 310 27.62 19.91 -9.01
C VAL A 310 27.79 20.47 -7.61
N ARG A 311 29.03 20.53 -7.15
CA ARG A 311 29.41 21.16 -5.88
C ARG A 311 29.32 22.69 -5.97
N PRO A 312 29.23 23.41 -4.85
CA PRO A 312 29.22 24.88 -4.85
C PRO A 312 30.45 25.53 -5.50
N ASP A 313 31.59 24.84 -5.54
CA ASP A 313 32.82 25.27 -6.23
C ASP A 313 32.80 25.04 -7.75
N GLY A 314 31.73 24.43 -8.27
CA GLY A 314 31.54 24.11 -9.69
C GLY A 314 32.04 22.73 -10.09
N GLU A 315 32.67 21.95 -9.20
CA GLU A 315 33.14 20.60 -9.51
C GLU A 315 31.96 19.62 -9.67
N VAL A 316 32.05 18.75 -10.68
CA VAL A 316 31.05 17.69 -10.89
C VAL A 316 31.16 16.65 -9.77
N MET A 317 30.04 16.37 -9.12
CA MET A 317 29.93 15.38 -8.05
C MET A 317 29.98 13.96 -8.63
N SER A 318 30.72 13.04 -7.99
CA SER A 318 30.59 11.61 -8.27
C SER A 318 29.38 11.02 -7.51
N SER A 319 28.16 11.43 -7.89
CA SER A 319 26.91 10.85 -7.39
C SER A 319 26.33 9.81 -8.34
N THR A 320 25.39 8.98 -7.87
CA THR A 320 24.64 8.05 -8.72
C THR A 320 23.94 8.79 -9.86
N LEU A 321 23.28 9.91 -9.54
CA LEU A 321 22.59 10.74 -10.53
C LEU A 321 23.54 11.27 -11.60
N THR A 322 24.69 11.85 -11.22
CA THR A 322 25.69 12.31 -12.19
C THR A 322 26.12 11.19 -13.12
N ARG A 323 26.41 10.00 -12.58
CA ARG A 323 26.86 8.86 -13.39
C ARG A 323 25.79 8.42 -14.39
N ARG A 324 24.52 8.38 -14.00
CA ARG A 324 23.42 8.02 -14.93
C ARG A 324 23.31 9.04 -16.07
N ILE A 325 23.40 10.34 -15.75
CA ILE A 325 23.39 11.41 -16.77
C ILE A 325 24.57 11.24 -17.74
N GLN A 326 25.78 11.00 -17.22
CA GLN A 326 26.99 10.79 -18.03
C GLN A 326 26.94 9.53 -18.90
N GLU A 327 26.26 8.48 -18.43
CA GLU A 327 26.01 7.25 -19.21
C GLU A 327 24.93 7.43 -20.29
N GLY A 328 24.27 8.60 -20.33
CA GLY A 328 23.27 8.95 -21.33
C GLY A 328 21.87 8.43 -21.01
N TYR A 329 21.55 8.24 -19.72
CA TYR A 329 20.18 7.99 -19.28
C TYR A 329 19.33 9.24 -19.51
N ARG A 330 18.05 9.04 -19.80
CA ARG A 330 17.04 10.08 -19.64
C ARG A 330 16.69 10.18 -18.16
N VAL A 331 16.55 11.39 -17.63
CA VAL A 331 16.20 11.58 -16.22
C VAL A 331 14.87 12.31 -16.08
N LEU A 332 14.01 11.81 -15.20
CA LEU A 332 12.75 12.44 -14.82
C LEU A 332 12.84 12.94 -13.37
N PHE A 333 12.40 14.17 -13.12
CA PHE A 333 12.31 14.77 -11.80
C PHE A 333 10.85 15.17 -11.52
N PRO A 334 10.08 14.40 -10.71
CA PRO A 334 8.75 14.75 -10.27
C PRO A 334 8.77 15.64 -9.02
N ALA A 335 7.79 16.53 -8.87
CA ALA A 335 7.65 17.41 -7.71
C ALA A 335 7.16 16.69 -6.43
N LEU A 336 7.64 17.13 -5.26
CA LEU A 336 7.17 16.74 -3.92
C LEU A 336 6.16 17.76 -3.35
N CYS A 337 5.35 18.38 -4.19
CA CYS A 337 4.71 19.66 -3.85
C CYS A 337 3.49 19.62 -2.92
N ASP A 338 3.15 18.49 -2.31
CA ASP A 338 2.20 18.38 -1.18
C ASP A 338 2.83 17.78 0.08
N HIS A 339 4.16 17.64 0.05
CA HIS A 339 5.06 17.20 1.11
C HIS A 339 4.67 15.84 1.73
N ASP A 340 4.26 14.89 0.90
CA ASP A 340 3.64 13.61 1.29
C ASP A 340 4.55 12.37 1.14
N ASN A 341 5.85 12.57 1.00
CA ASN A 341 6.82 11.51 0.66
C ASN A 341 6.51 10.78 -0.67
N TYR A 342 5.80 11.43 -1.61
CA TYR A 342 5.32 10.86 -2.87
C TYR A 342 4.42 9.61 -2.70
N SER A 343 3.70 9.50 -1.58
CA SER A 343 3.06 8.24 -1.19
C SER A 343 1.54 8.29 -1.10
N GLY A 344 0.95 9.49 -1.14
CA GLY A 344 -0.49 9.71 -1.06
C GLY A 344 -1.25 9.37 -2.34
N ARG A 345 -2.48 8.88 -2.15
CA ARG A 345 -3.33 8.28 -3.20
C ARG A 345 -4.63 9.04 -3.45
N GLY A 346 -4.66 10.33 -3.13
CA GLY A 346 -5.82 11.20 -3.32
C GLY A 346 -6.74 11.30 -2.11
N ALA A 347 -6.27 10.88 -0.94
CA ALA A 347 -6.96 11.12 0.32
C ALA A 347 -7.05 12.64 0.60
N PRO A 348 -8.08 13.12 1.32
CA PRO A 348 -8.10 14.48 1.85
C PRO A 348 -6.82 14.80 2.62
N TYR A 349 -6.27 16.01 2.46
CA TYR A 349 -5.15 16.52 3.25
C TYR A 349 -5.69 17.00 4.61
N PRO A 350 -5.50 16.25 5.70
CA PRO A 350 -6.07 16.59 7.01
C PRO A 350 -5.52 17.91 7.53
N ASN A 351 -6.38 18.65 8.26
CA ASN A 351 -6.07 19.92 8.95
C ASN A 351 -5.44 21.03 8.08
N ASN A 352 -5.42 20.86 6.75
CA ASN A 352 -4.86 21.83 5.85
C ASN A 352 -5.70 23.13 5.89
N PRO A 353 -5.09 24.30 6.15
CA PRO A 353 -5.81 25.56 6.33
C PRO A 353 -6.49 26.06 5.05
N ASN A 354 -6.21 25.43 3.90
CA ASN A 354 -6.68 25.74 2.54
C ASN A 354 -7.40 27.09 2.39
N PRO A 355 -6.63 28.19 2.25
CA PRO A 355 -7.19 29.55 2.23
C PRO A 355 -8.11 29.81 1.04
N ASN A 356 -8.09 28.95 0.02
CA ASN A 356 -8.86 29.10 -1.22
C ASN A 356 -10.15 28.26 -1.25
N GLY A 357 -10.45 27.51 -0.17
CA GLY A 357 -11.63 26.67 -0.05
C GLY A 357 -11.53 25.33 -0.81
N GLY A 358 -12.40 24.38 -0.45
CA GLY A 358 -12.38 23.00 -0.97
C GLY A 358 -11.49 22.06 -0.16
N VAL A 359 -11.55 20.77 -0.48
CA VAL A 359 -10.70 19.74 0.15
C VAL A 359 -9.46 19.55 -0.73
N ARG A 360 -8.28 19.94 -0.23
CA ARG A 360 -7.00 19.56 -0.85
C ARG A 360 -6.82 18.05 -0.70
N GLN A 361 -6.16 17.44 -1.66
CA GLN A 361 -5.84 16.02 -1.63
C GLN A 361 -4.32 15.83 -1.49
N VAL A 362 -3.95 14.61 -1.14
CA VAL A 362 -2.57 14.16 -1.01
C VAL A 362 -2.27 13.24 -2.19
N ASN A 363 -1.61 13.76 -3.22
CA ASN A 363 -1.60 13.18 -4.57
C ASN A 363 -0.20 12.75 -5.04
N GLY A 364 0.81 12.71 -4.17
CA GLY A 364 2.20 12.55 -4.58
C GLY A 364 2.46 11.28 -5.38
N LEU A 365 1.84 10.15 -5.00
CA LEU A 365 1.98 8.90 -5.73
C LEU A 365 1.29 8.94 -7.09
N GLN A 366 0.05 9.47 -7.14
CA GLN A 366 -0.72 9.58 -8.39
C GLN A 366 -0.01 10.46 -9.41
N ALA A 367 0.46 11.64 -8.98
CA ALA A 367 1.15 12.59 -9.83
C ALA A 367 2.50 12.04 -10.33
N THR A 368 3.26 11.38 -9.47
CA THR A 368 4.56 10.80 -9.82
C THR A 368 4.42 9.66 -10.82
N MET A 369 3.51 8.72 -10.58
CA MET A 369 3.25 7.63 -11.52
C MET A 369 2.70 8.16 -12.85
N ALA A 370 1.86 9.20 -12.84
CA ALA A 370 1.39 9.84 -14.07
C ALA A 370 2.55 10.49 -14.86
N ALA A 371 3.51 11.11 -14.18
CA ALA A 371 4.70 11.67 -14.81
C ALA A 371 5.60 10.58 -15.45
N VAL A 372 5.77 9.44 -14.77
CA VAL A 372 6.50 8.28 -15.33
C VAL A 372 5.76 7.71 -16.53
N ASP A 373 4.46 7.43 -16.42
CA ASP A 373 3.64 6.87 -17.49
C ASP A 373 3.64 7.77 -18.73
N TYR A 374 3.48 9.08 -18.53
CA TYR A 374 3.57 10.07 -19.60
C TYR A 374 4.96 10.08 -20.24
N THR A 375 6.02 10.05 -19.43
CA THR A 375 7.40 10.07 -19.93
C THR A 375 7.68 8.83 -20.78
N VAL A 376 7.30 7.64 -20.33
CA VAL A 376 7.47 6.39 -21.09
C VAL A 376 6.66 6.41 -22.39
N ALA A 377 5.47 7.01 -22.39
CA ALA A 377 4.62 7.12 -23.57
C ALA A 377 5.15 8.13 -24.61
N GLN A 378 5.77 9.23 -24.17
CA GLN A 378 6.28 10.28 -25.07
C GLN A 378 7.73 10.07 -25.49
N TYR A 379 8.53 9.38 -24.68
CA TYR A 379 9.97 9.24 -24.87
C TYR A 379 10.37 7.76 -24.95
N PRO A 380 10.99 7.31 -26.07
CA PRO A 380 11.41 5.92 -26.22
C PRO A 380 12.33 5.48 -25.08
N SER A 381 11.87 4.51 -24.29
CA SER A 381 12.52 4.08 -23.06
C SER A 381 12.70 2.56 -23.01
N THR A 382 13.93 2.09 -22.79
CA THR A 382 14.24 0.64 -22.77
C THR A 382 13.99 -0.02 -21.42
N GLN A 383 14.22 0.72 -20.35
CA GLN A 383 14.18 0.30 -18.95
C GLN A 383 13.72 1.49 -18.11
N VAL A 384 13.14 1.22 -16.94
CA VAL A 384 12.68 2.25 -16.00
C VAL A 384 13.24 1.94 -14.63
N PHE A 385 14.13 2.79 -14.14
CA PHE A 385 14.68 2.76 -12.80
C PHE A 385 14.07 3.88 -11.97
N ALA A 386 13.91 3.64 -10.67
CA ALA A 386 13.51 4.68 -9.73
C ALA A 386 14.60 4.88 -8.67
N HIS A 387 14.93 6.11 -8.37
CA HIS A 387 15.90 6.49 -7.35
C HIS A 387 15.32 7.61 -6.50
N GLY A 388 15.11 7.32 -5.23
CA GLY A 388 14.66 8.29 -4.24
C GLY A 388 15.79 8.68 -3.31
N THR A 389 15.84 9.96 -2.92
CA THR A 389 16.66 10.41 -1.78
C THR A 389 15.76 10.93 -0.67
N SER A 390 16.08 10.65 0.59
CA SER A 390 15.30 11.10 1.75
C SER A 390 13.79 10.75 1.59
N ALA A 391 12.89 11.75 1.58
CA ALA A 391 11.47 11.58 1.31
C ALA A 391 11.17 10.83 -0.01
N GLY A 392 11.97 11.05 -1.05
CA GLY A 392 11.86 10.34 -2.32
C GLY A 392 12.05 8.83 -2.19
N SER A 393 12.79 8.37 -1.17
CA SER A 393 13.07 6.94 -0.93
C SER A 393 11.84 6.16 -0.50
N LEU A 394 10.97 6.80 0.28
CA LEU A 394 9.63 6.30 0.58
C LEU A 394 8.76 6.28 -0.68
N GLY A 395 8.87 7.32 -1.49
CA GLY A 395 8.19 7.46 -2.77
C GLY A 395 8.47 6.36 -3.77
N VAL A 396 9.76 6.02 -3.97
CA VAL A 396 10.14 4.97 -4.93
C VAL A 396 9.70 3.58 -4.46
N TRP A 397 9.65 3.35 -3.14
CA TRP A 397 9.05 2.14 -2.59
C TRP A 397 7.55 2.09 -2.90
N ALA A 398 6.81 3.14 -2.53
CA ALA A 398 5.36 3.25 -2.76
C ALA A 398 5.01 3.08 -4.25
N MET A 399 5.77 3.74 -5.13
CA MET A 399 5.64 3.64 -6.59
C MET A 399 5.91 2.23 -7.11
N SER A 400 6.99 1.58 -6.66
CA SER A 400 7.27 0.21 -7.07
C SER A 400 6.15 -0.74 -6.65
N GLN A 401 5.66 -0.62 -5.42
CA GLN A 401 4.56 -1.46 -4.95
C GLN A 401 3.31 -1.20 -5.79
N ALA A 402 2.92 0.05 -6.01
CA ALA A 402 1.75 0.39 -6.82
C ALA A 402 1.81 -0.15 -8.25
N TYR A 403 2.95 -0.05 -8.94
CA TYR A 403 3.09 -0.63 -10.28
C TYR A 403 2.96 -2.16 -10.28
N ILE A 404 3.51 -2.84 -9.27
CA ILE A 404 3.37 -4.30 -9.13
C ILE A 404 1.89 -4.69 -8.96
N GLU A 405 1.12 -3.88 -8.22
CA GLU A 405 -0.32 -4.09 -8.06
C GLU A 405 -1.09 -3.99 -9.39
N GLU A 406 -0.50 -3.37 -10.41
CA GLU A 406 -1.03 -3.24 -11.78
C GLU A 406 -0.36 -4.21 -12.78
N GLY A 407 0.53 -5.10 -12.31
CA GLY A 407 1.27 -6.04 -13.16
C GLY A 407 2.39 -5.39 -13.99
N VAL A 408 2.82 -4.19 -13.62
CA VAL A 408 3.94 -3.46 -14.21
C VAL A 408 5.14 -3.55 -13.28
N TYR A 409 6.33 -3.79 -13.83
CA TYR A 409 7.54 -3.99 -13.03
C TYR A 409 8.61 -2.99 -13.44
N LEU A 410 9.03 -2.17 -12.49
CA LEU A 410 10.23 -1.34 -12.66
C LEU A 410 11.47 -2.25 -12.78
N THR A 411 12.52 -1.74 -13.42
CA THR A 411 13.77 -2.49 -13.61
C THR A 411 14.52 -2.69 -12.29
N ALA A 412 14.63 -1.63 -11.48
CA ALA A 412 15.11 -1.67 -10.10
C ALA A 412 14.80 -0.36 -9.38
N VAL A 413 14.89 -0.38 -8.05
CA VAL A 413 14.70 0.78 -7.16
C VAL A 413 15.94 1.03 -6.31
N VAL A 414 16.30 2.30 -6.12
CA VAL A 414 17.29 2.76 -5.15
C VAL A 414 16.59 3.69 -4.15
N ALA A 415 16.57 3.32 -2.87
CA ALA A 415 16.06 4.09 -1.76
C ALA A 415 17.23 4.57 -0.90
N ASP A 416 17.57 5.86 -0.98
CA ASP A 416 18.74 6.45 -0.35
C ASP A 416 18.36 7.34 0.85
N SER A 417 18.94 7.11 2.02
CA SER A 417 18.75 7.84 3.28
C SER A 417 17.40 7.71 4.01
N TRP A 418 16.40 6.97 3.49
CA TRP A 418 15.20 6.68 4.29
C TRP A 418 14.42 5.47 3.79
N THR A 419 13.80 4.70 4.70
CA THR A 419 12.82 3.66 4.38
C THR A 419 11.85 3.49 5.55
N PHE A 420 10.58 3.24 5.27
CA PHE A 420 9.56 3.00 6.29
C PHE A 420 9.72 1.58 6.87
N VAL A 421 10.18 1.50 8.11
CA VAL A 421 10.47 0.27 8.86
C VAL A 421 9.76 0.28 10.22
N PRO A 422 8.42 0.12 10.25
CA PRO A 422 7.70 -0.01 11.50
C PRO A 422 8.07 -1.31 12.24
N PRO A 423 8.03 -1.33 13.58
CA PRO A 423 7.66 -0.20 14.45
C PRO A 423 8.82 0.78 14.71
N ARG A 424 10.08 0.39 14.43
CA ARG A 424 11.28 1.11 14.88
C ARG A 424 11.35 2.55 14.39
N VAL A 425 10.84 2.86 13.19
CA VAL A 425 10.76 4.25 12.70
C VAL A 425 9.95 5.16 13.64
N PHE A 426 8.85 4.64 14.19
CA PHE A 426 8.02 5.38 15.13
C PHE A 426 8.70 5.48 16.49
N ASP A 427 9.32 4.41 16.98
CA ASP A 427 10.04 4.44 18.27
C ASP A 427 11.16 5.49 18.25
N MET A 428 11.90 5.59 17.14
CA MET A 428 12.90 6.63 16.95
C MET A 428 12.31 8.03 16.98
N PHE A 429 11.14 8.21 16.36
CA PHE A 429 10.43 9.48 16.35
C PHE A 429 9.93 9.86 17.76
N ASP A 430 9.28 8.93 18.45
CA ASP A 430 8.73 9.10 19.81
C ASP A 430 9.82 9.48 20.82
N ILE A 431 11.04 8.92 20.67
CA ILE A 431 12.18 9.23 21.53
C ILE A 431 12.77 10.60 21.20
N PHE A 432 13.03 10.90 19.92
CA PHE A 432 13.91 12.01 19.53
C PHE A 432 13.21 13.26 19.00
N VAL A 433 11.92 13.22 18.70
CA VAL A 433 11.19 14.39 18.21
C VAL A 433 11.35 15.57 19.17
N GLY A 434 11.68 16.75 18.63
CA GLY A 434 11.94 17.96 19.41
C GLY A 434 13.31 18.01 20.11
N GLN A 435 14.06 16.91 20.22
CA GLN A 435 15.41 16.93 20.81
C GLN A 435 16.41 17.67 19.91
N GLU A 436 17.42 18.29 20.51
CA GLU A 436 18.53 18.91 19.77
C GLU A 436 19.25 17.87 18.90
N GLY A 437 19.61 18.22 17.67
CA GLY A 437 20.27 17.31 16.72
C GLY A 437 19.34 16.42 15.90
N TYR A 438 18.11 16.13 16.37
CA TYR A 438 17.13 15.40 15.56
C TYR A 438 16.41 16.32 14.56
N VAL A 439 16.03 15.79 13.40
CA VAL A 439 15.56 16.61 12.27
C VAL A 439 14.15 17.15 12.41
N PHE A 440 13.27 16.53 13.21
CA PHE A 440 11.87 16.95 13.37
C PHE A 440 11.67 17.83 14.62
N ASN A 441 10.86 18.89 14.48
CA ASN A 441 10.59 19.86 15.54
C ASN A 441 9.49 19.43 16.52
N GLY A 442 8.57 18.56 16.09
CA GLY A 442 7.36 18.23 16.84
C GLY A 442 6.44 17.30 16.04
N GLY A 443 5.21 17.16 16.54
CA GLY A 443 4.16 16.35 15.94
C GLY A 443 4.20 14.87 16.36
N ASP A 444 3.13 14.17 16.04
CA ASP A 444 3.04 12.72 16.14
C ASP A 444 3.11 12.11 14.74
N LEU A 445 4.19 11.40 14.45
CA LEU A 445 4.34 10.72 13.17
C LEU A 445 3.36 9.55 13.03
N ARG A 446 3.06 8.83 14.11
CA ARG A 446 2.26 7.61 14.10
C ARG A 446 0.78 7.88 13.85
N THR A 447 0.27 9.01 14.34
CA THR A 447 -1.11 9.44 14.11
C THR A 447 -1.17 10.47 12.98
N ASP A 448 -1.02 11.76 13.27
CA ASP A 448 -1.18 12.85 12.32
C ASP A 448 -0.34 12.66 11.04
N GLY A 449 0.91 12.23 11.22
CA GLY A 449 1.81 11.91 10.13
C GLY A 449 1.28 10.79 9.23
N MET A 450 0.81 9.67 9.78
CA MET A 450 0.26 8.59 8.94
C MET A 450 -1.12 8.93 8.36
N ASP A 451 -1.95 9.66 9.11
CA ASP A 451 -3.26 10.14 8.66
C ASP A 451 -3.13 11.05 7.44
N LYS A 452 -2.08 11.89 7.41
CA LYS A 452 -1.75 12.71 6.24
C LYS A 452 -1.48 11.86 4.98
N ILE A 453 -0.74 10.76 5.06
CA ILE A 453 -0.54 9.89 3.89
C ILE A 453 -1.88 9.31 3.41
N GLY A 454 -2.78 9.01 4.35
CA GLY A 454 -4.15 8.59 4.07
C GLY A 454 -4.22 7.22 3.38
N PHE A 455 -3.14 6.42 3.48
CA PHE A 455 -3.09 5.05 2.98
C PHE A 455 -2.41 4.13 4.01
N PRO A 456 -3.06 3.02 4.40
CA PRO A 456 -2.62 2.15 5.50
C PRO A 456 -1.48 1.21 5.08
N TYR A 457 -0.29 1.75 4.82
CA TYR A 457 0.87 0.96 4.37
C TYR A 457 1.30 -0.09 5.40
N GLU A 458 1.21 0.20 6.69
CA GLU A 458 1.57 -0.73 7.76
C GLU A 458 0.53 -1.85 7.90
N GLU A 459 -0.76 -1.49 8.03
CA GLU A 459 -1.82 -2.48 8.25
C GLU A 459 -2.01 -3.42 7.07
N LEU A 460 -1.71 -2.95 5.85
CA LEU A 460 -1.73 -3.78 4.64
C LEU A 460 -0.44 -4.59 4.42
N GLY A 461 0.59 -4.40 5.26
CA GLY A 461 1.89 -5.05 5.12
C GLY A 461 2.63 -4.64 3.84
N ILE A 462 2.46 -3.39 3.39
CA ILE A 462 3.08 -2.80 2.18
C ILE A 462 4.32 -1.98 2.57
N HIS A 463 5.05 -2.41 3.59
CA HIS A 463 6.37 -1.90 3.94
C HIS A 463 7.45 -2.94 3.65
N SER A 464 8.71 -2.52 3.63
CA SER A 464 9.84 -3.31 3.11
C SER A 464 10.03 -4.64 3.84
N ILE A 465 10.04 -4.62 5.17
CA ILE A 465 10.21 -5.82 6.00
C ILE A 465 9.13 -6.86 5.71
N ALA A 466 7.84 -6.47 5.75
CA ALA A 466 6.73 -7.40 5.53
C ALA A 466 6.74 -7.99 4.12
N LYS A 467 6.95 -7.17 3.09
CA LYS A 467 6.99 -7.65 1.69
C LYS A 467 8.15 -8.60 1.46
N ILE A 468 9.35 -8.27 1.94
CA ILE A 468 10.55 -9.11 1.75
C ILE A 468 10.43 -10.44 2.50
N ASN A 469 9.96 -10.43 3.76
CA ASN A 469 9.65 -11.65 4.51
C ASN A 469 8.57 -12.49 3.84
N GLY A 470 7.64 -11.85 3.14
CA GLY A 470 6.66 -12.50 2.29
C GLY A 470 7.24 -13.16 1.02
N GLY A 471 8.53 -12.98 0.71
CA GLY A 471 9.14 -13.52 -0.49
C GLY A 471 8.99 -12.61 -1.72
N PHE A 472 8.81 -11.31 -1.51
CA PHE A 472 8.86 -10.32 -2.59
C PHE A 472 10.23 -10.37 -3.28
N THR A 473 10.25 -10.62 -4.60
CA THR A 473 11.49 -10.61 -5.41
C THR A 473 11.28 -9.99 -6.79
N ALA A 474 10.11 -9.41 -7.07
CA ALA A 474 9.73 -9.04 -8.44
C ALA A 474 10.48 -7.82 -8.97
N VAL A 475 10.87 -6.89 -8.09
CA VAL A 475 11.67 -5.71 -8.42
C VAL A 475 12.84 -5.64 -7.43
N PRO A 476 14.11 -5.69 -7.88
CA PRO A 476 15.27 -5.50 -7.02
C PRO A 476 15.25 -4.12 -6.34
N HIS A 477 15.57 -4.08 -5.04
CA HIS A 477 15.65 -2.84 -4.27
C HIS A 477 17.02 -2.74 -3.60
N MET A 478 17.67 -1.58 -3.76
CA MET A 478 18.85 -1.21 -2.99
C MET A 478 18.46 -0.14 -1.97
N PHE A 479 18.70 -0.42 -0.70
CA PHE A 479 18.52 0.52 0.40
C PHE A 479 19.88 1.02 0.85
N ILE A 480 20.07 2.33 0.90
CA ILE A 480 21.35 2.96 1.26
C ILE A 480 21.06 3.87 2.46
N ILE A 481 21.75 3.66 3.59
CA ILE A 481 21.57 4.45 4.81
C ILE A 481 22.93 4.88 5.34
N GLY A 482 23.04 6.12 5.81
CA GLY A 482 24.23 6.62 6.50
C GLY A 482 24.18 6.39 8.02
N GLU A 483 25.28 5.94 8.62
CA GLU A 483 25.41 5.83 10.09
C GLU A 483 25.24 7.17 10.84
N LYS A 484 25.47 8.29 10.15
CA LYS A 484 25.35 9.64 10.72
C LYS A 484 24.06 10.34 10.35
N ASP A 485 23.15 9.64 9.68
CA ASP A 485 21.91 10.23 9.20
C ASP A 485 21.02 10.64 10.39
N PRO A 486 20.72 11.94 10.56
CA PRO A 486 19.95 12.44 11.69
C PRO A 486 18.47 12.05 11.60
N GLY A 487 17.97 11.56 10.46
CA GLY A 487 16.63 10.97 10.31
C GLY A 487 16.45 9.67 11.08
N CYS A 488 17.53 8.92 11.31
CA CYS A 488 17.57 7.78 12.23
C CYS A 488 18.35 8.10 13.51
N ALA A 489 18.40 9.38 13.90
CA ALA A 489 19.16 9.87 15.05
C ALA A 489 20.62 9.40 15.07
N GLY A 490 21.24 9.32 13.88
CA GLY A 490 22.62 8.91 13.70
C GLY A 490 23.62 9.82 14.41
N TYR A 491 24.80 9.27 14.71
CA TYR A 491 25.78 9.96 15.55
C TYR A 491 26.41 11.16 14.83
N ARG A 492 25.95 12.37 15.14
CA ARG A 492 26.55 13.64 14.71
C ARG A 492 27.25 14.36 15.87
N GLY A 493 28.40 13.83 16.29
CA GLY A 493 29.26 14.49 17.29
C GLY A 493 28.75 14.43 18.72
N GLY A 494 27.98 13.39 19.08
CA GLY A 494 27.55 13.14 20.46
C GLY A 494 26.36 13.95 20.94
N ILE A 495 25.65 14.64 20.04
CA ILE A 495 24.45 15.42 20.38
C ILE A 495 23.31 14.48 20.77
N LEU A 496 23.06 13.45 19.96
CA LEU A 496 22.05 12.42 20.22
C LEU A 496 22.71 11.18 20.81
N PRO A 497 22.30 10.71 22.00
CA PRO A 497 22.79 9.47 22.55
C PRO A 497 22.28 8.26 21.76
N THR A 498 23.04 7.17 21.79
CA THR A 498 22.53 5.86 21.37
C THR A 498 21.42 5.43 22.33
N ILE A 499 20.29 4.96 21.80
CA ILE A 499 19.18 4.49 22.64
C ILE A 499 19.55 3.17 23.33
N PRO A 500 18.98 2.87 24.52
CA PRO A 500 19.30 1.63 25.25
C PRO A 500 19.11 0.35 24.43
N GLU A 501 18.09 0.31 23.57
CA GLU A 501 17.77 -0.83 22.71
C GLU A 501 18.87 -1.07 21.65
N ALA A 502 19.36 0.01 21.04
CA ALA A 502 20.45 -0.03 20.09
C ALA A 502 21.78 -0.43 20.77
N GLU A 503 22.06 0.16 21.94
CA GLU A 503 23.24 -0.19 22.75
C GLU A 503 23.21 -1.67 23.17
N ALA A 504 22.05 -2.17 23.62
CA ALA A 504 21.87 -3.57 24.00
C ALA A 504 22.07 -4.53 22.82
N ALA A 505 21.74 -4.10 21.59
CA ALA A 505 22.00 -4.84 20.36
C ALA A 505 23.45 -4.70 19.86
N GLY A 506 24.25 -3.81 20.44
CA GLY A 506 25.59 -3.50 19.96
C GLY A 506 25.59 -2.75 18.61
N LEU A 507 24.52 -2.01 18.33
CA LEU A 507 24.29 -1.28 17.09
C LEU A 507 24.26 0.24 17.35
N SER A 508 24.45 1.03 16.30
CA SER A 508 24.10 2.45 16.32
C SER A 508 22.57 2.62 16.25
N ASN A 509 22.09 3.85 16.42
CA ASN A 509 20.67 4.16 16.25
C ASN A 509 20.16 3.80 14.83
N CYS A 510 20.93 4.14 13.79
CA CYS A 510 20.60 3.82 12.40
C CYS A 510 20.70 2.32 12.12
N GLY A 511 21.77 1.67 12.59
CA GLY A 511 21.92 0.22 12.49
C GLY A 511 20.76 -0.50 13.17
N TRP A 512 20.35 -0.05 14.36
CA TRP A 512 19.20 -0.61 15.07
C TRP A 512 17.90 -0.35 14.32
N MET A 513 17.61 0.87 13.87
CA MET A 513 16.35 1.16 13.18
C MET A 513 16.11 0.25 11.97
N TYR A 514 17.15 -0.09 11.21
CA TYR A 514 17.03 -0.88 9.98
C TYR A 514 17.44 -2.35 10.10
N ASP A 515 17.88 -2.82 11.27
CA ASP A 515 18.38 -4.19 11.45
C ASP A 515 17.33 -5.28 11.11
N GLU A 516 16.04 -5.05 11.35
CA GLU A 516 14.99 -5.98 10.91
C GLU A 516 14.86 -6.08 9.39
N LEU A 517 15.12 -4.98 8.66
CA LEU A 517 15.15 -5.00 7.20
C LEU A 517 16.36 -5.78 6.69
N VAL A 518 17.53 -5.61 7.32
CA VAL A 518 18.74 -6.38 7.01
C VAL A 518 18.47 -7.87 7.20
N GLN A 519 17.89 -8.25 8.35
CA GLN A 519 17.53 -9.64 8.63
C GLN A 519 16.50 -10.19 7.63
N ALA A 520 15.51 -9.41 7.23
CA ALA A 520 14.54 -9.84 6.22
C ALA A 520 15.21 -10.14 4.87
N ILE A 521 16.16 -9.31 4.46
CA ILE A 521 16.94 -9.51 3.22
C ILE A 521 17.82 -10.75 3.33
N ASP A 522 18.60 -10.87 4.41
CA ASP A 522 19.55 -11.98 4.62
C ASP A 522 18.85 -13.34 4.74
N ASN A 523 17.66 -13.37 5.34
CA ASN A 523 16.87 -14.60 5.50
C ASN A 523 16.12 -15.00 4.22
N GLN A 524 15.97 -14.09 3.25
CA GLN A 524 15.28 -14.40 1.99
C GLN A 524 16.23 -15.16 1.04
N PRO A 525 15.92 -16.42 0.66
CA PRO A 525 16.79 -17.19 -0.23
C PRO A 525 16.97 -16.53 -1.60
N ASN A 526 18.23 -16.31 -2.01
CA ASN A 526 18.58 -15.62 -3.25
C ASN A 526 17.94 -14.22 -3.36
N SER A 527 17.93 -13.46 -2.26
CA SER A 527 17.35 -12.12 -2.26
C SER A 527 17.94 -11.25 -3.38
N PRO A 528 17.09 -10.59 -4.20
CA PRO A 528 17.55 -9.58 -5.15
C PRO A 528 17.72 -8.20 -4.48
N HIS A 529 17.44 -8.11 -3.18
CA HIS A 529 17.51 -6.86 -2.42
C HIS A 529 18.87 -6.71 -1.76
N ILE A 530 19.30 -5.46 -1.58
CA ILE A 530 20.58 -5.12 -0.97
C ILE A 530 20.34 -4.00 0.03
N PHE A 531 21.00 -4.10 1.18
CA PHE A 531 21.10 -3.03 2.16
C PHE A 531 22.56 -2.62 2.31
N ASP A 532 22.83 -1.31 2.22
CA ASP A 532 24.15 -0.72 2.41
C ASP A 532 24.10 0.30 3.55
N LEU A 533 24.84 0.03 4.62
CA LEU A 533 24.99 0.92 5.77
C LEU A 533 26.36 1.61 5.69
N SER A 534 26.38 2.85 5.23
CA SER A 534 27.62 3.59 5.04
C SER A 534 28.16 4.11 6.38
N PRO A 535 29.35 3.67 6.83
CA PRO A 535 29.89 4.00 8.15
C PRO A 535 30.27 5.48 8.31
N THR A 536 30.51 6.14 7.18
CA THR A 536 30.81 7.57 7.13
C THR A 536 29.70 8.38 6.49
N GLY A 537 28.67 7.70 5.97
CA GLY A 537 27.55 8.29 5.27
C GLY A 537 26.73 9.17 6.19
N ASP A 538 26.29 10.29 5.63
CA ASP A 538 25.32 11.18 6.22
C ASP A 538 24.05 11.16 5.36
N HIS A 539 23.02 11.89 5.76
CA HIS A 539 21.81 12.08 4.96
C HIS A 539 22.15 12.78 3.63
N VAL A 540 21.56 12.29 2.55
CA VAL A 540 21.72 12.87 1.20
C VAL A 540 20.84 14.10 0.99
#